data_AF-V5I3S4-F1
#
_entry.id   AF-V5I3S4-F1
#
_cell.length_a   1.000
_cell.length_b   1.000
_cell.length_c   1.000
_cell.angle_alpha   90.00
_cell.angle_beta   90.00
_cell.angle_gamma   90.00
#
_symmetry.space_group_name_H-M   'P 1'
#
loop_
_entity.id
_entity.type
_entity.pdbx_description
1 polymer ?
#
loop_
_entity_poly.entity_id
_entity_poly.type
_entity_poly.pdbx_seq_one_letter_code
_entity_poly.pdbx_strand_id
1 'polypeptide(L)'
;SSKFNGQKVLRIKDGLTLTLEKLSVTCPDSLVFTETNDGVATQTILNGTELQQNLYQDRVKMAAVAVREIDDTIEVMGAISNKLRITPLPLMARSEEGHLAHRIYEVEPSINHEEKNTVLSETLPEERARTKRQTRSASMRHVPDSFLVEVHIMVDEPHYRMFEQREHLVTYLALTIVLVNMRYEDTSGPNIQFLLTSIQQEQGFAITFEEYDIDWPKANRTYADADTTFDNLLEKYGRSPADITVAVTGLTLADAYQGFTYDDARVQGKARLGGVCNTSYSMVMVEDVAWTYGMVARLPHELGHALGAPHDGIKHVWNRDLPPKSNCRADGHFIMNEYEPGNAEFSKCSKEHMIAFISTLTESCFNIKAKKNCTTEVKELPGASMNLTDFCKKAHPNFMAWDVERSNDLNSDCLFRCCSPTPNNDRTCMKEHLPDGADCGNKKRCVRGTCGYYDEYGAPTTPKQGA
;
A
#
# COMPACT_ATOMS: atom_id res chain seq x y z
N SER A 1 0.23 -5.28 23.75
CA SER A 1 -1.08 -4.80 23.24
C SER A 1 -2.19 -5.33 24.14
N SER A 2 -3.29 -4.61 24.35
CA SER A 2 -4.41 -5.05 25.21
C SER A 2 -5.73 -5.02 24.44
N LYS A 3 -6.66 -5.93 24.74
CA LYS A 3 -8.03 -5.85 24.20
C LYS A 3 -8.89 -4.96 25.12
N PHE A 4 -9.52 -3.92 24.56
CA PHE A 4 -10.54 -3.12 25.25
C PHE A 4 -11.82 -3.16 24.40
N ASN A 5 -12.96 -3.59 24.98
CA ASN A 5 -14.22 -3.81 24.25
C ASN A 5 -14.11 -4.71 22.99
N GLY A 6 -13.19 -5.68 22.99
CA GLY A 6 -12.99 -6.60 21.85
C GLY A 6 -12.10 -6.04 20.71
N GLN A 7 -11.72 -4.77 20.76
CA GLN A 7 -10.79 -4.13 19.81
C GLN A 7 -9.34 -4.20 20.33
N LYS A 8 -8.37 -4.43 19.43
CA LYS A 8 -6.94 -4.44 19.77
C LYS A 8 -6.50 -2.99 19.99
N VAL A 9 -5.89 -2.70 21.13
CA VAL A 9 -5.43 -1.35 21.49
C VAL A 9 -3.91 -1.36 21.59
N LEU A 10 -3.27 -0.40 20.91
CA LEU A 10 -1.84 -0.14 21.01
C LEU A 10 -1.62 1.13 21.85
N ARG A 11 -1.08 0.94 23.05
CA ARG A 11 -0.64 2.03 23.92
C ARG A 11 0.83 2.30 23.61
N ILE A 12 1.13 3.50 23.12
CA ILE A 12 2.48 3.88 22.69
C ILE A 12 3.18 4.66 23.81
N LYS A 13 2.51 5.69 24.34
CA LYS A 13 2.91 6.45 25.53
C LYS A 13 1.69 7.10 26.17
N ASP A 14 1.85 7.71 27.33
CA ASP A 14 0.77 8.46 27.98
C ASP A 14 0.17 9.50 27.02
N GLY A 15 -1.16 9.47 26.89
CA GLY A 15 -1.91 10.32 25.95
C GLY A 15 -1.88 9.88 24.48
N LEU A 16 -1.11 8.85 24.11
CA LEU A 16 -1.00 8.36 22.73
C LEU A 16 -1.37 6.87 22.63
N THR A 17 -2.62 6.62 22.25
CA THR A 17 -3.19 5.28 22.12
C THR A 17 -3.93 5.14 20.79
N LEU A 18 -3.67 4.06 20.06
CA LEU A 18 -4.38 3.73 18.82
C LEU A 18 -5.40 2.62 19.06
N THR A 19 -6.57 2.78 18.45
CA THR A 19 -7.58 1.73 18.37
C THR A 19 -7.40 1.01 17.05
N LEU A 20 -6.88 -0.21 17.10
CA LEU A 20 -6.45 -0.93 15.91
C LEU A 20 -7.63 -1.67 15.27
N GLU A 21 -8.05 -1.19 14.12
CA GLU A 21 -8.95 -1.89 13.18
C GLU A 21 -8.10 -2.63 12.15
N LYS A 22 -8.44 -3.89 11.84
CA LYS A 22 -7.79 -4.61 10.74
C LYS A 22 -8.22 -4.02 9.40
N LEU A 23 -7.30 -3.96 8.45
CA LEU A 23 -7.60 -3.55 7.08
C LEU A 23 -8.45 -4.59 6.37
N SER A 24 -9.49 -4.14 5.67
CA SER A 24 -10.36 -5.00 4.87
C SER A 24 -9.76 -5.33 3.51
N VAL A 25 -9.12 -4.39 2.82
CA VAL A 25 -8.53 -4.61 1.48
C VAL A 25 -7.40 -3.60 1.21
N THR A 26 -6.14 -4.03 1.12
CA THR A 26 -5.03 -3.16 0.67
C THR A 26 -3.97 -3.83 -0.18
N CYS A 27 -3.91 -5.16 -0.20
CA CYS A 27 -3.01 -5.93 -1.07
C CYS A 27 -3.75 -7.19 -1.60
N PRO A 28 -3.48 -7.62 -2.85
CA PRO A 28 -3.90 -8.93 -3.33
C PRO A 28 -3.12 -10.03 -2.58
N ASP A 29 -3.58 -11.28 -2.67
CA ASP A 29 -2.95 -12.44 -2.01
C ASP A 29 -1.43 -12.54 -2.26
N SER A 30 -1.00 -12.09 -3.43
CA SER A 30 0.40 -12.07 -3.86
C SER A 30 0.78 -10.69 -4.39
N LEU A 31 1.87 -10.13 -3.86
CA LEU A 31 2.48 -8.89 -4.37
C LEU A 31 3.74 -9.24 -5.14
N VAL A 32 3.93 -8.69 -6.35
CA VAL A 32 5.14 -8.92 -7.14
C VAL A 32 6.16 -7.84 -6.82
N PHE A 33 7.37 -8.23 -6.42
CA PHE A 33 8.49 -7.33 -6.19
C PHE A 33 9.55 -7.56 -7.27
N THR A 34 9.93 -6.51 -8.00
CA THR A 34 10.97 -6.56 -9.03
C THR A 34 12.18 -5.73 -8.60
N GLU A 35 13.36 -6.36 -8.57
CA GLU A 35 14.64 -5.69 -8.31
C GLU A 35 15.53 -5.81 -9.52
N THR A 36 16.24 -4.73 -9.85
CA THR A 36 17.24 -4.77 -10.91
C THR A 36 18.61 -4.60 -10.29
N ASN A 37 19.39 -5.68 -10.29
CA ASN A 37 20.77 -5.70 -9.81
C ASN A 37 21.69 -6.01 -10.99
N ASP A 38 22.69 -5.16 -11.23
CA ASP A 38 23.65 -5.30 -12.35
C ASP A 38 23.00 -5.54 -13.73
N GLY A 39 21.86 -4.89 -13.98
CA GLY A 39 21.10 -5.03 -15.22
C GLY A 39 20.25 -6.30 -15.34
N VAL A 40 20.20 -7.15 -14.30
CA VAL A 40 19.36 -8.34 -14.24
C VAL A 40 18.15 -8.09 -13.35
N ALA A 41 16.96 -8.11 -13.97
CA ALA A 41 15.70 -7.99 -13.25
C ALA A 41 15.31 -9.34 -12.61
N THR A 42 15.11 -9.34 -11.29
CA THR A 42 14.66 -10.50 -10.52
C THR A 42 13.28 -10.22 -9.95
N GLN A 43 12.34 -11.15 -10.16
CA GLN A 43 10.99 -11.07 -9.61
C GLN A 43 10.84 -11.99 -8.40
N THR A 44 10.38 -11.43 -7.30
CA THR A 44 10.01 -12.14 -6.07
C THR A 44 8.52 -12.01 -5.84
N ILE A 45 7.83 -13.12 -5.58
CA ILE A 45 6.42 -13.10 -5.20
C ILE A 45 6.34 -13.06 -3.67
N LEU A 46 5.80 -11.98 -3.13
CA LEU A 46 5.59 -11.76 -1.70
C LEU A 46 4.17 -12.16 -1.30
N ASN A 47 4.01 -12.66 -0.08
CA ASN A 47 2.72 -13.04 0.48
C ASN A 47 1.96 -11.80 0.98
N GLY A 48 1.01 -11.30 0.19
CA GLY A 48 0.21 -10.12 0.56
C GLY A 48 -0.73 -10.39 1.72
N THR A 49 -1.15 -11.65 1.93
CA THR A 49 -1.99 -12.02 3.07
C THR A 49 -1.23 -11.87 4.38
N GLU A 50 0.01 -12.35 4.44
CA GLU A 50 0.88 -12.20 5.60
C GLU A 50 1.20 -10.74 5.91
N LEU A 51 1.45 -9.94 4.87
CA LEU A 51 1.63 -8.50 4.99
C LEU A 51 0.41 -7.87 5.67
N GLN A 52 -0.80 -8.08 5.10
CA GLN A 52 -2.05 -7.48 5.59
C GLN A 52 -2.42 -7.90 7.02
N GLN A 53 -2.05 -9.11 7.46
CA GLN A 53 -2.34 -9.59 8.82
C GLN A 53 -1.76 -8.68 9.92
N ASN A 54 -0.67 -7.99 9.61
CA ASN A 54 0.05 -7.13 10.54
C ASN A 54 -0.27 -5.65 10.36
N LEU A 55 -1.08 -5.27 9.37
CA LEU A 55 -1.44 -3.88 9.11
C LEU A 55 -2.77 -3.53 9.79
N TYR A 56 -2.78 -2.35 10.41
CA TYR A 56 -3.91 -1.83 11.16
C TYR A 56 -4.11 -0.35 10.85
N GLN A 57 -5.33 0.12 11.08
CA GLN A 57 -5.69 1.53 10.97
C GLN A 57 -6.48 2.03 12.19
N ASP A 58 -6.43 3.35 12.39
CA ASP A 58 -7.33 4.10 13.27
C ASP A 58 -7.84 5.31 12.48
N ARG A 59 -9.05 5.19 11.93
CA ARG A 59 -9.67 6.20 11.05
C ARG A 59 -9.83 7.54 11.75
N VAL A 60 -10.15 7.53 13.05
CA VAL A 60 -10.36 8.77 13.83
C VAL A 60 -9.06 9.57 13.93
N LYS A 61 -7.92 8.88 14.00
CA LYS A 61 -6.60 9.53 14.06
C LYS A 61 -5.91 9.66 12.72
N MET A 62 -6.53 9.19 11.63
CA MET A 62 -5.91 9.07 10.30
C MET A 62 -4.56 8.34 10.37
N ALA A 63 -4.52 7.27 11.16
CA ALA A 63 -3.32 6.51 11.46
C ALA A 63 -3.34 5.15 10.76
N ALA A 64 -2.17 4.71 10.28
CA ALA A 64 -1.95 3.39 9.73
C ALA A 64 -0.61 2.86 10.24
N VAL A 65 -0.63 1.67 10.84
CA VAL A 65 0.55 1.06 11.46
C VAL A 65 0.66 -0.42 11.14
N ALA A 66 1.88 -0.88 10.93
CA ALA A 66 2.25 -2.28 10.98
C ALA A 66 2.64 -2.63 12.42
N VAL A 67 2.12 -3.73 12.93
CA VAL A 67 2.40 -4.24 14.27
C VAL A 67 2.80 -5.70 14.15
N ARG A 68 4.08 -6.00 14.41
CA ARG A 68 4.65 -7.34 14.39
C ARG A 68 5.04 -7.77 15.79
N GLU A 69 4.79 -9.03 16.12
CA GLU A 69 5.24 -9.64 17.38
C GLU A 69 6.53 -10.42 17.07
N ILE A 70 7.64 -10.07 17.72
CA ILE A 70 8.98 -10.66 17.53
C ILE A 70 9.53 -11.01 18.91
N ASP A 71 9.82 -12.28 19.19
CA ASP A 71 10.40 -12.75 20.47
C ASP A 71 9.72 -12.15 21.72
N ASP A 72 8.39 -12.22 21.79
CA ASP A 72 7.54 -11.63 22.85
C ASP A 72 7.59 -10.10 22.97
N THR A 73 8.24 -9.42 22.01
CA THR A 73 8.27 -7.96 21.88
C THR A 73 7.42 -7.49 20.70
N ILE A 74 7.10 -6.20 20.66
CA ILE A 74 6.28 -5.61 19.59
C ILE A 74 7.14 -4.64 18.78
N GLU A 75 7.25 -4.90 17.48
CA GLU A 75 7.76 -3.97 16.50
C GLU A 75 6.59 -3.19 15.89
N VAL A 76 6.72 -1.85 15.84
CA VAL A 76 5.70 -0.97 15.28
C VAL A 76 6.34 0.01 14.32
N MET A 77 5.75 0.11 13.13
CA MET A 77 6.14 1.02 12.06
C MET A 77 4.90 1.68 11.50
N GLY A 78 4.92 2.98 11.21
CA GLY A 78 3.82 3.64 10.50
C GLY A 78 3.57 5.10 10.85
N ALA A 79 2.43 5.60 10.40
CA ALA A 79 1.91 6.91 10.75
C ALA A 79 0.87 6.76 11.88
N ILE A 80 1.09 7.44 13.00
CA ILE A 80 0.21 7.34 14.18
C ILE A 80 -0.75 8.53 14.30
N SER A 81 -0.54 9.57 13.49
CA SER A 81 -1.47 10.68 13.22
C SER A 81 -1.06 11.39 11.93
N ASN A 82 -1.73 12.49 11.56
CA ASN A 82 -1.31 13.36 10.47
C ASN A 82 0.14 13.86 10.61
N LYS A 83 0.62 14.14 11.83
CA LYS A 83 1.95 14.71 12.08
C LYS A 83 2.97 13.74 12.65
N LEU A 84 2.53 12.71 13.36
CA LEU A 84 3.44 11.81 14.08
C LEU A 84 3.70 10.52 13.32
N ARG A 85 4.95 10.07 13.35
CA ARG A 85 5.42 8.78 12.82
C ARG A 85 6.05 7.94 13.92
N ILE A 86 6.07 6.63 13.71
CA ILE A 86 6.75 5.65 14.57
C ILE A 86 7.60 4.73 13.70
N THR A 87 8.85 4.52 14.10
CA THR A 87 9.77 3.59 13.43
C THR A 87 10.56 2.78 14.46
N PRO A 88 10.86 1.50 14.22
CA PRO A 88 11.69 0.71 15.12
C PRO A 88 13.16 1.17 15.09
N LEU A 89 13.86 0.97 16.22
CA LEU A 89 15.29 1.20 16.37
C LEU A 89 15.98 -0.11 16.78
N PRO A 90 16.19 -1.06 15.84
CA PRO A 90 16.62 -2.42 16.18
C PRO A 90 18.03 -2.49 16.80
N LEU A 91 18.87 -1.48 16.55
CA LEU A 91 20.24 -1.39 17.07
C LEU A 91 20.33 -0.75 18.47
N MET A 92 19.22 -0.22 19.01
CA MET A 92 19.20 0.33 20.37
C MET A 92 18.95 -0.76 21.41
N ALA A 93 19.51 -0.54 22.61
CA ALA A 93 19.28 -1.42 23.75
C ALA A 93 17.78 -1.49 24.07
N ARG A 94 17.30 -2.71 24.39
CA ARG A 94 15.93 -2.94 24.85
C ARG A 94 15.69 -2.20 26.18
N SER A 95 14.45 -1.83 26.44
CA SER A 95 14.06 -1.25 27.74
C SER A 95 14.33 -2.23 28.89
N GLU A 96 14.32 -1.77 30.14
CA GLU A 96 14.41 -2.64 31.32
C GLU A 96 13.31 -3.73 31.34
N GLU A 97 12.15 -3.45 30.73
CA GLU A 97 11.03 -4.39 30.56
C GLU A 97 11.17 -5.30 29.32
N GLY A 98 12.29 -5.23 28.59
CA GLY A 98 12.56 -6.04 27.40
C GLY A 98 11.94 -5.56 26.09
N HIS A 99 11.21 -4.44 26.08
CA HIS A 99 10.61 -3.88 24.86
C HIS A 99 11.67 -3.36 23.86
N LEU A 100 11.39 -3.54 22.57
CA LEU A 100 12.15 -2.92 21.47
C LEU A 100 11.99 -1.40 21.51
N ALA A 101 13.07 -0.68 21.20
CA ALA A 101 13.05 0.76 21.13
C ALA A 101 12.37 1.24 19.84
N HIS A 102 11.57 2.31 19.94
CA HIS A 102 10.97 3.01 18.80
C HIS A 102 11.31 4.49 18.85
N ARG A 103 11.46 5.10 17.69
CA ARG A 103 11.51 6.55 17.54
C ARG A 103 10.13 7.06 17.17
N ILE A 104 9.59 7.97 17.97
CA ILE A 104 8.45 8.79 17.60
C ILE A 104 8.99 10.16 17.20
N TYR A 105 8.60 10.64 16.04
CA TYR A 105 9.02 11.94 15.56
C TYR A 105 7.87 12.63 14.84
N GLU A 106 7.90 13.95 14.89
CA GLU A 106 6.98 14.80 14.16
C GLU A 106 7.56 15.04 12.77
N VAL A 107 6.71 14.86 11.77
CA VAL A 107 6.94 15.29 10.40
C VAL A 107 5.97 16.43 10.19
N GLU A 108 6.51 17.63 9.91
CA GLU A 108 5.63 18.71 9.48
C GLU A 108 4.95 18.26 8.18
N PRO A 109 3.62 18.44 8.05
CA PRO A 109 3.00 18.28 6.76
C PRO A 109 3.76 19.21 5.82
N SER A 110 4.34 18.68 4.74
CA SER A 110 4.98 19.49 3.70
C SER A 110 3.90 20.32 3.01
N ILE A 111 3.52 21.40 3.67
CA ILE A 111 2.64 22.44 3.20
C ILE A 111 3.42 23.70 3.55
N ASN A 112 3.82 24.46 2.53
CA ASN A 112 3.81 25.92 2.53
C ASN A 112 4.53 26.54 1.31
N HIS A 113 4.53 25.90 0.14
CA HIS A 113 4.97 26.59 -1.08
C HIS A 113 3.90 26.42 -2.13
N GLU A 114 3.30 27.54 -2.58
CA GLU A 114 2.14 27.53 -3.46
C GLU A 114 2.47 26.65 -4.68
N GLU A 115 1.65 25.66 -4.97
CA GLU A 115 1.95 24.73 -6.05
C GLU A 115 1.78 25.38 -7.42
N LYS A 116 2.68 25.03 -8.35
CA LYS A 116 2.55 25.41 -9.75
C LYS A 116 2.54 24.14 -10.58
N ASN A 117 1.45 23.39 -10.48
CA ASN A 117 1.31 22.13 -11.21
C ASN A 117 0.99 22.46 -12.68
N THR A 118 2.00 22.36 -13.55
CA THR A 118 1.84 22.49 -15.00
C THR A 118 1.12 21.26 -15.55
N VAL A 119 -0.22 21.28 -15.50
CA VAL A 119 -1.01 20.41 -16.36
C VAL A 119 -0.71 20.83 -17.79
N LEU A 120 0.12 20.06 -18.49
CA LEU A 120 0.27 20.18 -19.94
C LEU A 120 -1.12 20.03 -20.55
N SER A 121 -1.72 21.18 -20.89
CA SER A 121 -2.91 21.28 -21.72
C SER A 121 -2.51 20.84 -23.12
N GLU A 122 -2.33 19.54 -23.32
CA GLU A 122 -2.42 18.97 -24.64
C GLU A 122 -3.88 19.13 -25.06
N THR A 123 -4.09 19.98 -26.06
CA THR A 123 -5.34 20.07 -26.82
C THR A 123 -5.70 18.70 -27.36
N LEU A 124 -6.49 17.94 -26.61
CA LEU A 124 -6.97 16.63 -27.02
C LEU A 124 -8.18 16.80 -27.97
N PRO A 125 -8.31 15.95 -29.01
CA PRO A 125 -9.31 16.14 -30.05
C PRO A 125 -10.74 15.97 -29.52
N GLU A 126 -11.62 16.91 -29.87
CA GLU A 126 -13.07 16.71 -29.69
C GLU A 126 -13.55 15.56 -30.60
N GLU A 127 -13.64 14.34 -30.08
CA GLU A 127 -14.37 13.29 -30.79
C GLU A 127 -15.87 13.60 -30.79
N ARG A 128 -16.39 13.91 -31.99
CA ARG A 128 -17.81 14.11 -32.25
C ARG A 128 -18.54 12.77 -32.30
N ALA A 129 -19.12 12.33 -31.18
CA ALA A 129 -20.17 11.32 -31.17
C ALA A 129 -21.58 11.96 -31.18
N ARG A 130 -22.45 11.45 -32.06
CA ARG A 130 -23.82 11.95 -32.31
C ARG A 130 -24.74 11.71 -31.11
N THR A 131 -25.63 12.69 -30.88
CA THR A 131 -26.44 12.88 -29.68
C THR A 131 -27.70 12.01 -29.63
N LYS A 132 -27.88 11.26 -28.54
CA LYS A 132 -29.18 11.06 -27.88
C LYS A 132 -28.95 11.39 -26.40
N ARG A 133 -29.71 12.34 -25.85
CA ARG A 133 -29.65 12.76 -24.44
C ARG A 133 -29.95 11.54 -23.56
N GLN A 134 -28.92 10.89 -23.01
CA GLN A 134 -29.10 9.80 -22.07
C GLN A 134 -29.24 10.39 -20.65
N THR A 135 -30.01 9.74 -19.79
CA THR A 135 -30.11 10.15 -18.38
C THR A 135 -28.84 9.73 -17.64
N ARG A 136 -28.46 10.44 -16.56
CA ARG A 136 -27.28 10.09 -15.73
C ARG A 136 -27.24 8.61 -15.30
N SER A 137 -28.41 8.01 -15.07
CA SER A 137 -28.51 6.58 -14.72
C SER A 137 -28.17 5.66 -15.89
N ALA A 138 -28.47 6.05 -17.13
CA ALA A 138 -28.11 5.27 -18.31
C ALA A 138 -26.60 5.34 -18.61
N SER A 139 -25.96 6.49 -18.41
CA SER A 139 -24.52 6.69 -18.62
C SER A 139 -23.62 6.02 -17.57
N MET A 140 -24.19 5.56 -16.45
CA MET A 140 -23.47 4.90 -15.35
C MET A 140 -23.72 3.37 -15.31
N ARG A 141 -24.43 2.79 -16.28
CA ARG A 141 -24.92 1.40 -16.21
C ARG A 141 -23.82 0.34 -16.07
N HIS A 142 -22.63 0.59 -16.63
CA HIS A 142 -21.50 -0.34 -16.56
C HIS A 142 -20.49 0.01 -15.47
N VAL A 143 -20.69 1.12 -14.75
CA VAL A 143 -19.81 1.53 -13.65
C VAL A 143 -20.23 0.79 -12.38
N PRO A 144 -19.34 -0.01 -11.76
CA PRO A 144 -19.65 -0.71 -10.52
C PRO A 144 -19.78 0.25 -9.33
N ASP A 145 -20.42 -0.17 -8.23
CA ASP A 145 -20.52 0.64 -7.00
C ASP A 145 -19.16 0.87 -6.33
N SER A 146 -18.20 -0.03 -6.55
CA SER A 146 -16.82 0.07 -6.07
C SER A 146 -15.86 -0.06 -7.24
N PHE A 147 -14.88 0.85 -7.31
CA PHE A 147 -13.83 0.84 -8.31
C PHE A 147 -12.49 0.59 -7.61
N LEU A 148 -11.96 -0.62 -7.81
CA LEU A 148 -10.66 -1.03 -7.32
C LEU A 148 -9.62 -0.74 -8.39
N VAL A 149 -8.67 0.14 -8.08
CA VAL A 149 -7.60 0.57 -8.99
C VAL A 149 -6.32 -0.18 -8.61
N GLU A 150 -5.82 -1.03 -9.49
CA GLU A 150 -4.57 -1.74 -9.30
C GLU A 150 -3.37 -0.80 -9.48
N VAL A 151 -2.54 -0.68 -8.45
CA VAL A 151 -1.38 0.21 -8.40
C VAL A 151 -0.09 -0.60 -8.49
N HIS A 152 0.73 -0.25 -9.47
CA HIS A 152 2.14 -0.62 -9.54
C HIS A 152 2.97 0.54 -8.98
N ILE A 153 3.80 0.31 -7.96
CA ILE A 153 4.70 1.35 -7.44
C ILE A 153 6.11 1.12 -7.98
N MET A 154 6.68 2.13 -8.62
CA MET A 154 8.06 2.15 -9.06
C MET A 154 8.84 3.11 -8.16
N VAL A 155 9.95 2.68 -7.57
CA VAL A 155 10.81 3.51 -6.71
C VAL A 155 12.17 3.71 -7.35
N ASP A 156 12.73 4.92 -7.20
CA ASP A 156 14.08 5.22 -7.62
C ASP A 156 15.15 4.73 -6.63
N GLU A 157 16.41 4.72 -7.08
CA GLU A 157 17.54 4.30 -6.25
C GLU A 157 17.74 5.17 -4.99
N PRO A 158 17.67 6.52 -5.05
CA PRO A 158 17.70 7.39 -3.88
C PRO A 158 16.67 7.05 -2.79
N HIS A 159 15.45 6.68 -3.15
CA HIS A 159 14.40 6.25 -2.21
C HIS A 159 14.65 4.83 -1.71
N TYR A 160 14.90 3.90 -2.63
CA TYR A 160 15.08 2.48 -2.36
C TYR A 160 16.19 2.21 -1.33
N ARG A 161 17.35 2.84 -1.50
CA ARG A 161 18.53 2.64 -0.63
C ARG A 161 18.34 3.07 0.82
N MET A 162 17.28 3.82 1.13
CA MET A 162 16.97 4.26 2.50
C MET A 162 16.34 3.14 3.34
N PHE A 163 16.00 2.01 2.73
CA PHE A 163 15.45 0.83 3.40
C PHE A 163 16.50 -0.28 3.41
N GLU A 164 16.98 -0.63 4.61
CA GLU A 164 17.96 -1.72 4.78
C GLU A 164 17.39 -3.11 4.45
N GLN A 165 16.07 -3.25 4.58
CA GLN A 165 15.33 -4.50 4.38
C GLN A 165 14.17 -4.27 3.42
N ARG A 166 13.99 -5.19 2.47
CA ARG A 166 12.90 -5.14 1.48
C ARG A 166 11.54 -5.10 2.17
N GLU A 167 11.39 -5.84 3.26
CA GLU A 167 10.17 -5.94 4.05
C GLU A 167 9.73 -4.58 4.60
N HIS A 168 10.68 -3.72 4.98
CA HIS A 168 10.39 -2.37 5.44
C HIS A 168 9.86 -1.48 4.32
N LEU A 169 10.47 -1.52 3.13
CA LEU A 169 9.99 -0.77 1.97
C LEU A 169 8.58 -1.23 1.56
N VAL A 170 8.36 -2.54 1.47
CA VAL A 170 7.07 -3.13 1.11
C VAL A 170 6.00 -2.72 2.12
N THR A 171 6.31 -2.79 3.42
CA THR A 171 5.42 -2.37 4.50
C THR A 171 5.15 -0.87 4.45
N TYR A 172 6.16 -0.05 4.20
CA TYR A 172 6.06 1.39 4.05
C TYR A 172 5.08 1.75 2.93
N LEU A 173 5.28 1.21 1.72
CA LEU A 173 4.44 1.48 0.57
C LEU A 173 3.01 0.96 0.75
N ALA A 174 2.82 -0.22 1.37
CA ALA A 174 1.49 -0.73 1.68
C ALA A 174 0.74 0.19 2.66
N LEU A 175 1.41 0.67 3.72
CA LEU A 175 0.84 1.64 4.66
C LEU A 175 0.55 2.99 3.99
N THR A 176 1.37 3.42 3.02
CA THR A 176 1.07 4.62 2.21
C THR A 176 -0.25 4.46 1.46
N ILE A 177 -0.49 3.31 0.81
CA ILE A 177 -1.76 3.04 0.11
C ILE A 177 -2.94 3.01 1.08
N VAL A 178 -2.78 2.49 2.30
CA VAL A 178 -3.81 2.61 3.36
C VAL A 178 -4.15 4.08 3.62
N LEU A 179 -3.12 4.90 3.84
CA LEU A 179 -3.30 6.31 4.17
C LEU A 179 -3.93 7.09 3.01
N VAL A 180 -3.56 6.78 1.77
CA VAL A 180 -4.19 7.32 0.56
C VAL A 180 -5.66 6.90 0.49
N ASN A 181 -5.98 5.63 0.68
CA ASN A 181 -7.35 5.13 0.65
C ASN A 181 -8.25 5.89 1.63
N MET A 182 -7.76 6.26 2.82
CA MET A 182 -8.52 7.08 3.76
C MET A 182 -8.99 8.43 3.18
N ARG A 183 -8.23 9.04 2.27
CA ARG A 183 -8.59 10.32 1.62
C ARG A 183 -9.65 10.14 0.52
N TYR A 184 -9.80 8.92 0.01
CA TYR A 184 -10.80 8.56 -1.00
C TYR A 184 -12.06 7.93 -0.40
N GLU A 185 -12.13 7.72 0.92
CA GLU A 185 -13.29 7.07 1.58
C GLU A 185 -14.61 7.80 1.35
N ASP A 186 -14.56 9.13 1.20
CA ASP A 186 -15.74 9.97 0.94
C ASP A 186 -16.11 10.05 -0.56
N THR A 187 -15.54 9.17 -1.39
CA THR A 187 -15.98 8.96 -2.78
C THR A 187 -17.11 7.95 -2.84
N SER A 188 -18.10 8.23 -3.68
CA SER A 188 -19.29 7.38 -3.86
C SER A 188 -19.80 7.45 -5.31
N GLY A 189 -20.22 6.31 -5.84
CA GLY A 189 -20.72 6.19 -7.22
C GLY A 189 -19.66 6.39 -8.31
N PRO A 190 -18.47 5.76 -8.26
CA PRO A 190 -18.11 4.63 -7.39
C PRO A 190 -17.35 5.04 -6.12
N ASN A 191 -17.28 4.13 -5.15
CA ASN A 191 -16.29 4.18 -4.08
C ASN A 191 -14.93 3.74 -4.63
N ILE A 192 -13.94 4.64 -4.60
CA ILE A 192 -12.62 4.44 -5.19
C ILE A 192 -11.67 3.90 -4.14
N GLN A 193 -10.97 2.81 -4.45
CA GLN A 193 -9.97 2.21 -3.58
C GLN A 193 -8.77 1.74 -4.40
N PHE A 194 -7.57 1.98 -3.87
CA PHE A 194 -6.31 1.59 -4.50
C PHE A 194 -5.80 0.29 -3.89
N LEU A 195 -5.29 -0.58 -4.76
CA LEU A 195 -4.77 -1.89 -4.43
C LEU A 195 -3.31 -2.01 -4.86
N LEU A 196 -2.38 -2.15 -3.92
CA LEU A 196 -0.96 -2.33 -4.25
C LEU A 196 -0.73 -3.74 -4.80
N THR A 197 -0.45 -3.87 -6.09
CA THR A 197 -0.28 -5.19 -6.75
C THR A 197 1.18 -5.56 -6.99
N SER A 198 2.03 -4.56 -7.22
CA SER A 198 3.44 -4.79 -7.51
C SER A 198 4.31 -3.59 -7.15
N ILE A 199 5.57 -3.87 -6.86
CA ILE A 199 6.62 -2.89 -6.58
C ILE A 199 7.80 -3.19 -7.50
N GLN A 200 8.44 -2.15 -8.04
CA GLN A 200 9.65 -2.24 -8.84
C GLN A 200 10.67 -1.20 -8.38
N GLN A 201 11.90 -1.64 -8.15
CA GLN A 201 13.06 -0.75 -8.08
C GLN A 201 13.54 -0.47 -9.50
N GLU A 202 13.67 0.82 -9.84
CA GLU A 202 14.08 1.26 -11.18
C GLU A 202 15.40 2.03 -11.15
N GLN A 203 16.37 1.54 -11.91
CA GLN A 203 17.64 2.23 -12.14
C GLN A 203 17.51 3.25 -13.27
N GLY A 204 18.22 4.38 -13.19
CA GLY A 204 18.13 5.42 -14.22
C GLY A 204 16.74 6.07 -14.32
N PHE A 205 16.00 6.08 -13.21
CA PHE A 205 14.68 6.66 -13.05
C PHE A 205 14.68 8.16 -13.35
N ALA A 206 15.49 8.94 -12.61
CA ALA A 206 15.48 10.40 -12.66
C ALA A 206 16.54 10.95 -13.61
N ILE A 207 16.16 11.96 -14.39
CA ILE A 207 17.11 12.83 -15.08
C ILE A 207 17.49 13.92 -14.09
N THR A 208 18.76 14.00 -13.72
CA THR A 208 19.22 14.85 -12.61
C THR A 208 20.03 16.05 -13.07
N PHE A 209 19.99 17.09 -12.26
CA PHE A 209 20.87 18.26 -12.39
C PHE A 209 21.32 18.75 -11.01
N GLU A 210 22.44 19.45 -10.97
CA GLU A 210 22.96 20.07 -9.74
C GLU A 210 22.70 21.56 -9.76
N GLU A 211 22.22 22.09 -8.64
CA GLU A 211 22.03 23.53 -8.46
C GLU A 211 22.13 23.90 -6.97
N TYR A 212 22.15 25.18 -6.63
CA TYR A 212 22.14 25.61 -5.23
C TYR A 212 20.92 25.04 -4.47
N ASP A 213 21.14 24.69 -3.21
CA ASP A 213 20.10 24.21 -2.33
C ASP A 213 19.20 25.38 -1.92
N ILE A 214 17.93 25.33 -2.33
CA ILE A 214 16.94 26.37 -2.00
C ILE A 214 16.68 26.47 -0.50
N ASP A 215 16.87 25.36 0.23
CA ASP A 215 16.69 25.29 1.69
C ASP A 215 17.98 25.70 2.43
N TRP A 216 19.13 25.73 1.74
CA TRP A 216 20.42 25.99 2.37
C TRP A 216 21.37 26.84 1.49
N PRO A 217 21.56 28.14 1.82
CA PRO A 217 22.20 29.14 0.95
C PRO A 217 23.70 28.93 0.66
N LYS A 218 24.30 27.84 1.14
CA LYS A 218 25.73 27.51 0.97
C LYS A 218 25.96 26.03 0.67
N ALA A 219 24.96 25.35 0.10
CA ALA A 219 25.10 23.99 -0.39
C ALA A 219 24.59 23.92 -1.83
N ASN A 220 25.05 22.91 -2.56
CA ASN A 220 24.40 22.47 -3.78
C ASN A 220 23.59 21.21 -3.46
N ARG A 221 22.53 21.00 -4.22
CA ARG A 221 21.65 19.84 -4.16
C ARG A 221 21.50 19.23 -5.54
N THR A 222 21.38 17.92 -5.58
CA THR A 222 20.96 17.20 -6.79
C THR A 222 19.44 17.17 -6.83
N TYR A 223 18.86 17.73 -7.89
CA TYR A 223 17.42 17.70 -8.16
C TYR A 223 17.12 16.70 -9.27
N ALA A 224 15.87 16.24 -9.32
CA ALA A 224 15.32 15.54 -10.47
C ALA A 224 14.54 16.54 -11.34
N ASP A 225 14.90 16.67 -12.61
CA ASP A 225 14.18 17.51 -13.57
C ASP A 225 12.78 16.92 -13.79
N ALA A 226 11.74 17.59 -13.29
CA ALA A 226 10.41 17.04 -13.19
C ALA A 226 9.79 16.73 -14.56
N ASP A 227 9.87 17.67 -15.51
CA ASP A 227 9.28 17.51 -16.84
C ASP A 227 10.03 16.44 -17.64
N THR A 228 11.36 16.58 -17.75
CA THR A 228 12.19 15.65 -18.52
C THR A 228 12.15 14.24 -17.93
N THR A 229 12.16 14.12 -16.60
CA THR A 229 12.03 12.81 -15.92
C THR A 229 10.67 12.19 -16.21
N PHE A 230 9.58 12.94 -16.05
CA PHE A 230 8.24 12.43 -16.26
C PHE A 230 8.01 11.99 -17.71
N ASP A 231 8.44 12.78 -18.70
CA ASP A 231 8.28 12.43 -20.11
C ASP A 231 9.11 11.19 -20.49
N ASN A 232 10.34 11.07 -19.97
CA ASN A 232 11.18 9.87 -20.15
C ASN A 232 10.55 8.62 -19.50
N LEU A 233 9.95 8.75 -18.32
CA LEU A 233 9.23 7.67 -17.68
C LEU A 233 7.94 7.30 -18.45
N LEU A 234 7.21 8.28 -18.98
CA LEU A 234 6.04 8.02 -19.83
C LEU A 234 6.41 7.27 -21.10
N GLU A 235 7.52 7.62 -21.76
CA GLU A 235 7.99 6.92 -22.96
C GLU A 235 8.25 5.43 -22.69
N LYS A 236 8.87 5.11 -21.54
CA LYS A 236 9.25 3.74 -21.18
C LYS A 236 8.14 2.94 -20.53
N TYR A 237 7.38 3.58 -19.65
CA TYR A 237 6.50 2.95 -18.66
C TYR A 237 5.09 3.53 -18.64
N GLY A 238 4.74 4.44 -19.56
CA GLY A 238 3.41 5.03 -19.67
C GLY A 238 2.31 3.99 -19.93
N ARG A 239 2.66 2.81 -20.43
CA ARG A 239 1.80 1.63 -20.39
C ARG A 239 2.04 0.85 -19.08
N SER A 240 1.25 1.17 -18.06
CA SER A 240 1.34 0.50 -16.76
C SER A 240 1.09 -1.02 -16.87
N PRO A 241 1.82 -1.85 -16.08
CA PRO A 241 1.48 -3.26 -15.92
C PRO A 241 0.22 -3.47 -15.05
N ALA A 242 -0.24 -2.44 -14.33
CA ALA A 242 -1.44 -2.44 -13.50
C ALA A 242 -2.54 -1.56 -14.15
N ASP A 243 -3.39 -0.92 -13.34
CA ASP A 243 -4.29 0.13 -13.82
C ASP A 243 -3.60 1.48 -13.82
N ILE A 244 -2.63 1.70 -12.92
CA ILE A 244 -1.75 2.86 -12.88
C ILE A 244 -0.39 2.59 -12.26
N THR A 245 0.64 3.25 -12.78
CA THR A 245 1.98 3.28 -12.18
C THR A 245 2.16 4.53 -11.31
N VAL A 246 2.62 4.36 -10.07
CA VAL A 246 3.05 5.45 -9.19
C VAL A 246 4.57 5.42 -9.14
N ALA A 247 5.20 6.41 -9.75
CA ALA A 247 6.64 6.61 -9.80
C ALA A 247 7.07 7.48 -8.61
N VAL A 248 7.91 6.96 -7.74
CA VAL A 248 8.32 7.59 -6.48
C VAL A 248 9.81 7.89 -6.53
N THR A 249 10.17 9.16 -6.32
CA THR A 249 11.56 9.58 -6.21
C THR A 249 11.93 10.04 -4.80
N GLY A 250 13.14 9.68 -4.36
CA GLY A 250 13.75 10.22 -3.14
C GLY A 250 14.46 11.56 -3.34
N LEU A 251 14.49 12.07 -4.57
CA LEU A 251 15.04 13.39 -4.91
C LEU A 251 13.95 14.44 -4.87
N THR A 252 14.35 15.70 -4.71
CA THR A 252 13.44 16.84 -4.87
C THR A 252 13.21 17.10 -6.34
N LEU A 253 11.94 17.20 -6.72
CA LEU A 253 11.53 17.51 -8.08
C LEU A 253 11.64 19.02 -8.33
N ALA A 254 12.16 19.40 -9.48
CA ALA A 254 12.33 20.80 -9.86
C ALA A 254 12.34 20.94 -11.39
N ASP A 255 11.98 22.12 -11.90
CA ASP A 255 12.08 22.42 -13.32
C ASP A 255 13.49 22.96 -13.66
N ALA A 256 14.18 22.31 -14.60
CA ALA A 256 15.55 22.64 -14.97
C ALA A 256 15.64 23.86 -15.92
N TYR A 257 15.24 25.05 -15.46
CA TYR A 257 15.32 26.29 -16.24
C TYR A 257 16.66 27.03 -16.12
N GLN A 258 17.05 27.75 -17.19
CA GLN A 258 18.18 28.68 -17.15
C GLN A 258 17.84 29.87 -16.24
N GLY A 259 18.64 30.08 -15.20
CA GLY A 259 18.39 31.10 -14.18
C GLY A 259 17.58 30.59 -12.98
N PHE A 260 17.75 29.31 -12.63
CA PHE A 260 17.08 28.60 -11.54
C PHE A 260 16.79 29.48 -10.32
N THR A 261 15.53 29.54 -9.96
CA THR A 261 14.98 30.30 -8.84
C THR A 261 14.34 29.37 -7.84
N TYR A 262 14.03 29.93 -6.67
CA TYR A 262 13.21 29.27 -5.67
C TYR A 262 11.89 28.72 -6.23
N ASP A 263 11.30 29.41 -7.21
CA ASP A 263 10.02 29.02 -7.79
C ASP A 263 10.10 27.77 -8.66
N ASP A 264 11.29 27.44 -9.17
CA ASP A 264 11.51 26.31 -10.06
C ASP A 264 11.66 24.99 -9.27
N ALA A 265 11.91 25.04 -7.96
CA ALA A 265 12.00 23.87 -7.07
C ALA A 265 10.65 23.47 -6.41
N ARG A 266 9.52 23.90 -7.00
CA ARG A 266 8.16 23.78 -6.40
C ARG A 266 7.32 22.63 -6.93
N VAL A 267 7.87 21.78 -7.80
CA VAL A 267 7.16 20.59 -8.30
C VAL A 267 7.23 19.52 -7.22
N GLN A 268 6.08 18.98 -6.78
CA GLN A 268 6.06 17.89 -5.78
C GLN A 268 5.38 16.61 -6.30
N GLY A 269 4.79 16.71 -7.48
CA GLY A 269 4.16 15.61 -8.18
C GLY A 269 3.82 16.01 -9.60
N LYS A 270 3.56 15.01 -10.43
CA LYS A 270 3.11 15.22 -11.81
C LYS A 270 2.23 14.06 -12.26
N ALA A 271 1.12 14.41 -12.92
CA ALA A 271 0.19 13.46 -13.50
C ALA A 271 -0.41 14.00 -14.80
N ARG A 272 -0.84 13.09 -15.68
CA ARG A 272 -1.72 13.43 -16.79
C ARG A 272 -3.17 13.28 -16.36
N LEU A 273 -4.02 14.17 -16.85
CA LEU A 273 -5.45 14.11 -16.58
C LEU A 273 -6.05 12.84 -17.24
N GLY A 274 -6.70 11.99 -16.44
CA GLY A 274 -7.30 10.74 -16.92
C GLY A 274 -6.30 9.61 -17.24
N GLY A 275 -5.21 9.53 -16.48
CA GLY A 275 -4.20 8.48 -16.62
C GLY A 275 -4.67 7.05 -16.28
N VAL A 276 -5.61 6.86 -15.35
CA VAL A 276 -6.00 5.50 -14.92
C VAL A 276 -6.53 4.67 -16.11
N CYS A 277 -5.98 3.46 -16.28
CA CYS A 277 -6.23 2.55 -17.39
C CYS A 277 -5.90 3.10 -18.80
N ASN A 278 -5.21 4.23 -18.90
CA ASN A 278 -4.77 4.73 -20.19
C ASN A 278 -3.66 3.84 -20.79
N THR A 279 -3.67 3.65 -22.11
CA THR A 279 -2.71 2.76 -22.78
C THR A 279 -1.33 3.37 -23.02
N SER A 280 -1.17 4.67 -22.78
CA SER A 280 0.03 5.42 -23.16
C SER A 280 0.57 6.33 -22.05
N TYR A 281 -0.25 6.73 -21.08
CA TYR A 281 0.17 7.63 -20.01
C TYR A 281 -0.42 7.29 -18.63
N SER A 282 -0.60 6.00 -18.34
CA SER A 282 -1.07 5.54 -17.04
C SER A 282 0.03 5.59 -15.97
N MET A 283 0.40 6.80 -15.59
CA MET A 283 1.43 7.08 -14.62
C MET A 283 1.17 8.38 -13.85
N VAL A 284 1.56 8.37 -12.58
CA VAL A 284 1.80 9.57 -11.77
C VAL A 284 3.22 9.52 -11.21
N MET A 285 3.82 10.67 -10.96
CA MET A 285 5.13 10.80 -10.32
C MET A 285 4.99 11.66 -9.07
N VAL A 286 5.65 11.28 -7.97
CA VAL A 286 5.65 12.03 -6.71
C VAL A 286 7.02 11.95 -6.04
N GLU A 287 7.39 13.00 -5.32
CA GLU A 287 8.53 12.95 -4.40
C GLU A 287 8.12 12.33 -3.05
N ASP A 288 9.07 11.65 -2.39
CA ASP A 288 8.90 11.15 -1.04
C ASP A 288 10.21 11.14 -0.27
N VAL A 289 10.17 11.60 0.98
CA VAL A 289 11.26 11.39 1.92
C VAL A 289 10.99 10.07 2.63
N ALA A 290 11.83 9.06 2.36
CA ALA A 290 11.69 7.73 2.95
C ALA A 290 11.48 7.78 4.48
N TRP A 291 10.66 6.86 4.99
CA TRP A 291 10.21 6.77 6.39
C TRP A 291 9.22 7.85 6.85
N THR A 292 9.03 8.94 6.12
CA THR A 292 8.19 10.06 6.57
C THR A 292 6.72 9.96 6.17
N TYR A 293 6.38 9.10 5.21
CA TYR A 293 5.07 9.05 4.54
C TYR A 293 4.69 10.40 3.93
N GLY A 294 5.67 11.18 3.46
CA GLY A 294 5.49 12.52 2.92
C GLY A 294 4.60 12.52 1.67
N MET A 295 4.77 11.53 0.80
CA MET A 295 3.95 11.40 -0.41
C MET A 295 2.45 11.26 -0.15
N VAL A 296 2.00 10.90 1.08
CA VAL A 296 0.56 10.84 1.42
C VAL A 296 -0.13 12.20 1.28
N ALA A 297 0.62 13.30 1.38
CA ALA A 297 0.08 14.64 1.18
C ALA A 297 -0.17 14.97 -0.30
N ARG A 298 0.54 14.33 -1.25
CA ARG A 298 0.58 14.71 -2.67
C ARG A 298 0.02 13.64 -3.60
N LEU A 299 0.26 12.37 -3.28
CA LEU A 299 -0.21 11.24 -4.06
C LEU A 299 -1.74 11.24 -4.27
N PRO A 300 -2.58 11.60 -3.29
CA PRO A 300 -4.02 11.78 -3.54
C PRO A 300 -4.35 12.88 -4.56
N HIS A 301 -3.57 13.97 -4.62
CA HIS A 301 -3.74 15.02 -5.62
C HIS A 301 -3.43 14.49 -7.02
N GLU A 302 -2.27 13.86 -7.19
CA GLU A 302 -1.84 13.32 -8.48
C GLU A 302 -2.74 12.18 -8.97
N LEU A 303 -3.15 11.28 -8.08
CA LEU A 303 -4.14 10.26 -8.39
C LEU A 303 -5.52 10.87 -8.70
N GLY A 304 -5.86 12.02 -8.12
CA GLY A 304 -7.04 12.79 -8.47
C GLY A 304 -7.02 13.27 -9.93
N HIS A 305 -5.90 13.83 -10.38
CA HIS A 305 -5.69 14.14 -11.81
C HIS A 305 -5.78 12.89 -12.68
N ALA A 306 -5.13 11.79 -12.27
CA ALA A 306 -5.17 10.54 -13.02
C ALA A 306 -6.59 9.93 -13.10
N LEU A 307 -7.45 10.21 -12.11
CA LEU A 307 -8.88 9.89 -12.10
C LEU A 307 -9.74 10.96 -12.80
N GLY A 308 -9.13 11.95 -13.45
CA GLY A 308 -9.79 12.92 -14.30
C GLY A 308 -10.32 14.16 -13.59
N ALA A 309 -9.99 14.39 -12.32
CA ALA A 309 -10.29 15.65 -11.66
C ALA A 309 -9.25 16.72 -12.03
N PRO A 310 -9.62 17.84 -12.70
CA PRO A 310 -8.71 18.98 -12.79
C PRO A 310 -8.63 19.69 -11.43
N HIS A 311 -7.79 20.73 -11.33
CA HIS A 311 -7.78 21.57 -10.14
C HIS A 311 -9.14 22.22 -9.85
N ASP A 312 -9.41 22.46 -8.58
CA ASP A 312 -10.65 23.09 -8.14
C ASP A 312 -10.80 24.49 -8.73
N GLY A 313 -11.96 24.76 -9.34
CA GLY A 313 -12.22 25.98 -10.11
C GLY A 313 -12.05 25.82 -11.63
N ILE A 314 -11.32 24.80 -12.08
CA ILE A 314 -11.19 24.45 -13.50
C ILE A 314 -12.32 23.50 -13.90
N LYS A 315 -12.77 23.60 -15.16
CA LYS A 315 -13.79 22.71 -15.73
C LYS A 315 -13.22 21.88 -16.87
N HIS A 316 -13.50 20.58 -16.83
CA HIS A 316 -13.19 19.63 -17.89
C HIS A 316 -14.40 18.73 -18.20
N VAL A 317 -14.69 18.46 -19.47
CA VAL A 317 -15.85 17.64 -19.89
C VAL A 317 -15.38 16.30 -20.42
N TRP A 318 -15.49 15.27 -19.59
CA TRP A 318 -15.21 13.87 -19.97
C TRP A 318 -16.39 13.22 -20.70
N ASN A 319 -17.58 13.39 -20.15
CA ASN A 319 -18.80 12.77 -20.66
C ASN A 319 -19.88 13.86 -20.80
N ARG A 320 -20.37 14.05 -22.03
CA ARG A 320 -21.39 15.07 -22.33
C ARG A 320 -22.75 14.78 -21.69
N ASP A 321 -23.02 13.53 -21.32
CA ASP A 321 -24.22 13.13 -20.58
C ASP A 321 -24.05 13.34 -19.05
N LEU A 322 -22.82 13.51 -18.57
CA LEU A 322 -22.47 13.85 -17.18
C LEU A 322 -21.65 15.15 -17.11
N PRO A 323 -22.20 16.30 -17.57
CA PRO A 323 -21.45 17.54 -17.55
C PRO A 323 -21.15 17.97 -16.10
N PRO A 324 -19.94 18.49 -15.83
CA PRO A 324 -19.59 19.03 -14.53
C PRO A 324 -20.48 20.25 -14.22
N LYS A 325 -20.77 20.46 -12.94
CA LYS A 325 -21.56 21.63 -12.53
C LYS A 325 -20.84 22.94 -12.82
N SER A 326 -21.63 23.98 -13.05
CA SER A 326 -21.11 25.29 -13.45
C SER A 326 -20.47 26.10 -12.32
N ASN A 327 -20.55 25.65 -11.06
CA ASN A 327 -20.18 26.42 -9.87
C ASN A 327 -19.05 25.79 -9.03
N CYS A 328 -18.04 25.21 -9.67
CA CYS A 328 -16.81 24.80 -8.99
C CYS A 328 -16.05 26.04 -8.52
N ARG A 329 -15.86 26.17 -7.21
CA ARG A 329 -15.06 27.25 -6.66
C ARG A 329 -13.64 26.79 -6.43
N ALA A 330 -12.69 27.72 -6.54
CA ALA A 330 -11.30 27.50 -6.18
C ALA A 330 -11.01 27.78 -4.70
N ASP A 331 -11.96 28.38 -3.95
CA ASP A 331 -11.80 28.71 -2.54
C ASP A 331 -12.06 27.48 -1.65
N GLY A 332 -10.99 26.85 -1.17
CA GLY A 332 -11.06 25.77 -0.19
C GLY A 332 -9.78 24.96 -0.14
N HIS A 333 -9.41 24.50 1.05
CA HIS A 333 -8.26 23.60 1.26
C HIS A 333 -8.68 22.15 0.95
N PHE A 334 -9.10 21.92 -0.30
CA PHE A 334 -9.41 20.59 -0.85
C PHE A 334 -8.18 19.97 -1.49
N ILE A 335 -8.17 18.64 -1.61
CA ILE A 335 -7.03 17.92 -2.20
C ILE A 335 -6.67 18.44 -3.60
N MET A 336 -7.62 18.87 -4.42
CA MET A 336 -7.36 19.36 -5.79
C MET A 336 -7.18 20.88 -5.89
N ASN A 337 -6.93 21.60 -4.79
CA ASN A 337 -6.56 23.01 -4.87
C ASN A 337 -5.24 23.15 -5.66
N GLU A 338 -5.13 24.14 -6.55
CA GLU A 338 -3.94 24.34 -7.38
C GLU A 338 -2.73 24.84 -6.60
N TYR A 339 -2.96 25.70 -5.60
CA TYR A 339 -1.91 26.44 -4.89
C TYR A 339 -1.68 25.92 -3.48
N GLU A 340 -2.75 25.61 -2.76
CA GLU A 340 -2.70 25.14 -1.37
C GLU A 340 -3.54 23.85 -1.20
N PRO A 341 -3.07 22.69 -1.71
CA PRO A 341 -3.78 21.43 -1.52
C PRO A 341 -4.07 21.13 -0.07
N GLY A 342 -5.33 20.75 0.16
CA GLY A 342 -5.73 20.05 1.36
C GLY A 342 -5.19 18.63 1.41
N ASN A 343 -5.27 18.01 2.58
CA ASN A 343 -4.82 16.63 2.81
C ASN A 343 -5.92 15.77 3.46
N ALA A 344 -7.17 16.19 3.33
CA ALA A 344 -8.30 15.57 4.02
C ALA A 344 -9.39 15.12 3.06
N GLU A 345 -9.93 16.04 2.25
CA GLU A 345 -11.13 15.78 1.46
C GLU A 345 -11.05 16.36 0.04
N PHE A 346 -11.70 15.66 -0.89
CA PHE A 346 -11.96 16.15 -2.23
C PHE A 346 -13.18 17.07 -2.26
N SER A 347 -13.12 18.10 -3.09
CA SER A 347 -14.29 18.93 -3.33
C SER A 347 -15.39 18.12 -4.04
N LYS A 348 -16.63 18.61 -3.95
CA LYS A 348 -17.74 18.04 -4.71
C LYS A 348 -17.47 18.05 -6.23
N CYS A 349 -16.77 19.06 -6.72
CA CYS A 349 -16.46 19.16 -8.14
C CYS A 349 -15.43 18.13 -8.57
N SER A 350 -14.36 17.95 -7.79
CA SER A 350 -13.36 16.90 -8.08
C SER A 350 -14.03 15.54 -8.17
N LYS A 351 -14.92 15.20 -7.22
CA LYS A 351 -15.67 13.94 -7.25
C LYS A 351 -16.59 13.83 -8.46
N GLU A 352 -17.30 14.89 -8.85
CA GLU A 352 -18.15 14.89 -10.04
C GLU A 352 -17.33 14.68 -11.33
N HIS A 353 -16.13 15.25 -11.41
CA HIS A 353 -15.20 15.01 -12.52
C HIS A 353 -14.70 13.56 -12.55
N MET A 354 -14.33 12.99 -11.41
CA MET A 354 -13.92 11.59 -11.32
C MET A 354 -15.04 10.65 -11.78
N ILE A 355 -16.28 10.89 -11.33
CA ILE A 355 -17.45 10.09 -11.77
C ILE A 355 -17.64 10.19 -13.28
N ALA A 356 -17.55 11.41 -13.83
CA ALA A 356 -17.68 11.61 -15.28
C ALA A 356 -16.57 10.90 -16.06
N PHE A 357 -15.31 10.98 -15.61
CA PHE A 357 -14.18 10.26 -16.21
C PHE A 357 -14.36 8.75 -16.13
N ILE A 358 -14.65 8.21 -14.95
CA ILE A 358 -14.83 6.77 -14.72
C ILE A 358 -15.95 6.21 -15.60
N SER A 359 -17.02 6.97 -15.84
CA SER A 359 -18.08 6.56 -16.76
C SER A 359 -17.64 6.37 -18.22
N THR A 360 -16.48 6.90 -18.61
CA THR A 360 -15.90 6.73 -19.95
C THR A 360 -14.96 5.53 -20.04
N LEU A 361 -14.56 4.94 -18.91
CA LEU A 361 -13.66 3.80 -18.88
C LEU A 361 -14.33 2.54 -19.46
N THR A 362 -13.52 1.69 -20.07
CA THR A 362 -13.96 0.40 -20.60
C THR A 362 -14.18 -0.61 -19.47
N GLU A 363 -15.05 -1.60 -19.69
CA GLU A 363 -15.32 -2.66 -18.71
C GLU A 363 -14.06 -3.41 -18.26
N SER A 364 -13.05 -3.53 -19.15
CA SER A 364 -11.78 -4.16 -18.82
C SER A 364 -11.00 -3.45 -17.72
N CYS A 365 -11.21 -2.14 -17.53
CA CYS A 365 -10.58 -1.36 -16.47
C CYS A 365 -11.17 -1.69 -15.09
N PHE A 366 -12.39 -2.20 -15.03
CA PHE A 366 -13.03 -2.60 -13.76
C PHE A 366 -12.70 -4.04 -13.36
N ASN A 367 -12.03 -4.80 -14.24
CA ASN A 367 -11.64 -6.16 -13.97
C ASN A 367 -10.28 -6.19 -13.28
N ILE A 368 -10.25 -6.73 -12.06
CA ILE A 368 -9.02 -6.93 -11.29
C ILE A 368 -8.16 -7.98 -12.02
N LYS A 369 -6.93 -7.63 -12.40
CA LYS A 369 -5.99 -8.50 -13.12
C LYS A 369 -5.19 -9.37 -12.15
N ALA A 370 -4.86 -8.87 -10.97
CA ALA A 370 -4.25 -9.64 -9.90
C ALA A 370 -5.22 -10.71 -9.42
N LYS A 371 -4.72 -11.95 -9.24
CA LYS A 371 -5.54 -13.04 -8.71
C LYS A 371 -6.09 -12.65 -7.34
N LYS A 372 -7.40 -12.39 -7.27
CA LYS A 372 -8.11 -12.17 -6.01
C LYS A 372 -8.36 -13.53 -5.35
N ASN A 373 -7.98 -13.65 -4.08
CA ASN A 373 -8.76 -14.46 -3.16
C ASN A 373 -8.94 -13.76 -1.82
N CYS A 374 -9.13 -12.43 -1.87
CA CYS A 374 -9.74 -11.65 -0.80
C CYS A 374 -11.25 -11.91 -0.75
N THR A 375 -11.64 -13.03 -0.15
CA THR A 375 -12.84 -13.10 0.68
C THR A 375 -12.38 -13.10 2.13
N THR A 376 -12.90 -12.18 2.93
CA THR A 376 -13.07 -12.36 4.38
C THR A 376 -14.23 -13.32 4.66
N GLU A 377 -14.29 -14.44 3.93
CA GLU A 377 -14.67 -15.65 4.63
C GLU A 377 -13.43 -16.00 5.42
N VAL A 378 -13.58 -16.20 6.72
CA VAL A 378 -12.46 -16.72 7.49
C VAL A 378 -12.15 -18.06 6.85
N LYS A 379 -11.10 -18.12 6.02
CA LYS A 379 -10.61 -19.40 5.55
C LYS A 379 -10.02 -20.07 6.76
N GLU A 380 -10.30 -21.36 6.88
CA GLU A 380 -9.78 -22.17 7.96
C GLU A 380 -8.28 -21.88 8.11
N LEU A 381 -7.82 -21.74 9.35
CA LEU A 381 -6.43 -21.52 9.69
C LEU A 381 -5.56 -22.57 8.95
N PRO A 382 -4.35 -22.21 8.49
CA PRO A 382 -3.58 -23.02 7.54
C PRO A 382 -3.40 -24.49 7.95
N GLY A 383 -3.32 -24.78 9.25
CA GLY A 383 -3.18 -26.10 9.82
C GLY A 383 -4.47 -26.95 9.84
N ALA A 384 -5.66 -26.35 9.69
CA ALA A 384 -6.94 -27.06 9.68
C ALA A 384 -7.07 -28.00 8.46
N SER A 385 -6.49 -27.60 7.32
CA SER A 385 -6.50 -28.36 6.07
C SER A 385 -5.12 -28.87 5.63
N MET A 386 -4.09 -28.76 6.48
CA MET A 386 -2.72 -29.12 6.11
C MET A 386 -2.44 -30.61 6.20
N ASN A 387 -1.79 -31.16 5.17
CA ASN A 387 -1.20 -32.50 5.21
C ASN A 387 0.22 -32.43 5.80
N LEU A 388 0.40 -32.94 7.03
CA LEU A 388 1.68 -32.93 7.73
C LEU A 388 2.79 -33.71 6.99
N THR A 389 2.43 -34.71 6.19
CA THR A 389 3.41 -35.45 5.38
C THR A 389 3.96 -34.57 4.26
N ASP A 390 3.12 -33.75 3.64
CA ASP A 390 3.56 -32.80 2.61
C ASP A 390 4.32 -31.61 3.21
N PHE A 391 4.01 -31.23 4.45
CA PHE A 391 4.84 -30.32 5.22
C PHE A 391 6.25 -30.89 5.40
N CYS A 392 6.39 -32.13 5.87
CA CYS A 392 7.71 -32.76 6.06
C CYS A 392 8.51 -32.84 4.76
N LYS A 393 7.85 -33.11 3.62
CA LYS A 393 8.50 -33.12 2.30
C LYS A 393 9.10 -31.75 1.93
N LYS A 394 8.39 -30.67 2.26
CA LYS A 394 8.83 -29.31 1.97
C LYS A 394 9.88 -28.81 2.96
N ALA A 395 9.70 -29.11 4.25
CA ALA A 395 10.62 -28.70 5.31
C ALA A 395 11.94 -29.48 5.27
N HIS A 396 11.90 -30.76 4.89
CA HIS A 396 13.06 -31.63 4.83
C HIS A 396 13.13 -32.38 3.48
N PRO A 397 13.41 -31.68 2.37
CA PRO A 397 13.43 -32.29 1.04
C PRO A 397 14.53 -33.34 0.86
N ASN A 398 15.55 -33.34 1.74
CA ASN A 398 16.69 -34.24 1.69
C ASN A 398 16.50 -35.54 2.50
N PHE A 399 15.33 -35.75 3.12
CA PHE A 399 15.02 -37.01 3.80
C PHE A 399 14.77 -38.12 2.77
N MET A 400 15.23 -39.34 3.09
CA MET A 400 15.08 -40.49 2.21
C MET A 400 13.63 -41.00 2.17
N ALA A 401 12.90 -40.82 3.27
CA ALA A 401 11.45 -41.02 3.36
C ALA A 401 10.87 -40.09 4.42
N TRP A 402 9.57 -39.79 4.34
CA TRP A 402 8.88 -38.91 5.28
C TRP A 402 7.84 -39.69 6.07
N ASP A 403 8.12 -39.87 7.35
CA ASP A 403 7.17 -40.39 8.34
C ASP A 403 6.79 -39.28 9.31
N VAL A 404 5.50 -39.17 9.63
CA VAL A 404 4.96 -38.16 10.54
C VAL A 404 4.70 -38.83 11.88
N GLU A 405 5.43 -38.43 12.91
CA GLU A 405 5.24 -38.95 14.26
C GLU A 405 4.55 -37.89 15.12
N ARG A 406 3.44 -38.28 15.74
CA ARG A 406 2.67 -37.46 16.67
C ARG A 406 2.58 -38.18 18.01
N SER A 407 2.81 -37.45 19.09
CA SER A 407 2.55 -37.91 20.46
C SER A 407 1.71 -36.88 21.20
N ASN A 408 1.01 -37.30 22.25
CA ASN A 408 0.18 -36.38 23.03
C ASN A 408 1.00 -35.25 23.66
N ASP A 409 2.21 -35.56 24.15
CA ASP A 409 3.11 -34.57 24.76
C ASP A 409 3.55 -33.52 23.73
N LEU A 410 4.00 -33.97 22.55
CA LEU A 410 4.42 -33.06 21.48
C LEU A 410 3.25 -32.22 20.96
N ASN A 411 2.11 -32.85 20.71
CA ASN A 411 0.93 -32.15 20.21
C ASN A 411 0.43 -31.10 21.23
N SER A 412 0.53 -31.37 22.53
CA SER A 412 0.10 -30.43 23.57
C SER A 412 0.91 -29.12 23.57
N ASP A 413 2.16 -29.19 23.11
CA ASP A 413 3.06 -28.05 22.89
C ASP A 413 3.01 -27.54 21.44
N CYS A 414 2.04 -27.98 20.64
CA CYS A 414 1.93 -27.65 19.22
C CYS A 414 3.15 -28.04 18.40
N LEU A 415 3.69 -29.24 18.66
CA LEU A 415 4.82 -29.83 17.96
C LEU A 415 4.45 -31.19 17.37
N PHE A 416 5.17 -31.57 16.33
CA PHE A 416 5.19 -32.93 15.80
C PHE A 416 6.60 -33.27 15.30
N ARG A 417 6.81 -34.49 14.81
CA ARG A 417 8.11 -34.89 14.26
C ARG A 417 8.00 -35.33 12.80
N CYS A 418 8.93 -34.86 11.99
CA CYS A 418 9.23 -35.41 10.69
C CYS A 418 10.40 -36.38 10.85
N CYS A 419 10.19 -37.65 10.51
CA CYS A 419 11.17 -38.71 10.65
C CYS A 419 11.57 -39.30 9.31
N SER A 420 12.81 -39.75 9.19
CA SER A 420 13.36 -40.47 8.04
C SER A 420 14.31 -41.57 8.49
N PRO A 421 14.37 -42.70 7.77
CA PRO A 421 15.52 -43.58 7.87
C PRO A 421 16.78 -42.86 7.36
N THR A 422 17.93 -43.24 7.90
CA THR A 422 19.26 -42.81 7.47
C THR A 422 19.94 -43.94 6.67
N PRO A 423 21.02 -43.65 5.91
CA PRO A 423 21.75 -44.67 5.16
C PRO A 423 22.29 -45.84 6.00
N ASN A 424 22.49 -45.64 7.31
CA ASN A 424 22.95 -46.66 8.24
C ASN A 424 21.81 -47.45 8.91
N ASN A 425 20.57 -47.29 8.42
CA ASN A 425 19.36 -47.91 8.97
C ASN A 425 18.93 -47.39 10.36
N ASP A 426 19.52 -46.29 10.84
CA ASP A 426 19.06 -45.56 12.03
C ASP A 426 17.92 -44.61 11.67
N ARG A 427 17.05 -44.27 12.63
CA ARG A 427 15.94 -43.31 12.46
C ARG A 427 16.37 -41.92 12.94
N THR A 428 16.27 -40.92 12.08
CA THR A 428 16.40 -39.51 12.45
C THR A 428 15.02 -38.86 12.49
N CYS A 429 14.78 -37.97 13.46
CA CYS A 429 13.52 -37.25 13.62
C CYS A 429 13.79 -35.79 13.99
N MET A 430 13.23 -34.88 13.21
CA MET A 430 13.26 -33.43 13.46
C MET A 430 11.93 -32.99 14.04
N LYS A 431 11.96 -32.18 15.09
CA LYS A 431 10.75 -31.59 15.68
C LYS A 431 10.36 -30.38 14.85
N GLU A 432 9.09 -30.31 14.49
CA GLU A 432 8.50 -29.23 13.71
C GLU A 432 7.26 -28.68 14.41
N HIS A 433 6.97 -27.40 14.18
CA HIS A 433 5.79 -26.75 14.76
C HIS A 433 4.53 -27.10 13.97
N LEU A 434 3.46 -27.42 14.69
CA LEU A 434 2.13 -27.52 14.13
C LEU A 434 1.64 -26.11 13.76
N PRO A 435 1.29 -25.85 12.49
CA PRO A 435 0.77 -24.55 12.09
C PRO A 435 -0.57 -24.23 12.76
N ASP A 436 -0.87 -22.93 12.87
CA ASP A 436 -2.15 -22.47 13.40
C ASP A 436 -3.31 -23.12 12.66
N GLY A 437 -4.28 -23.67 13.39
CA GLY A 437 -5.42 -24.44 12.90
C GLY A 437 -5.27 -25.95 12.98
N ALA A 438 -4.04 -26.46 13.13
CA ALA A 438 -3.78 -27.89 13.16
C ALA A 438 -4.37 -28.55 14.41
N ASP A 439 -4.93 -29.75 14.23
CA ASP A 439 -5.40 -30.57 15.34
C ASP A 439 -4.24 -30.87 16.30
N CYS A 440 -4.47 -30.67 17.59
CA CYS A 440 -3.52 -31.03 18.66
C CYS A 440 -4.13 -32.06 19.64
N GLY A 441 -5.18 -32.76 19.21
CA GLY A 441 -5.90 -33.76 19.99
C GLY A 441 -7.06 -33.20 20.83
N ASN A 442 -7.96 -34.08 21.28
CA ASN A 442 -9.12 -33.73 22.13
C ASN A 442 -10.04 -32.62 21.54
N LYS A 443 -10.17 -32.55 20.21
CA LYS A 443 -10.91 -31.49 19.49
C LYS A 443 -10.34 -30.08 19.77
N LYS A 444 -9.08 -30.01 20.16
CA LYS A 444 -8.32 -28.77 20.31
C LYS A 444 -7.48 -28.53 19.06
N ARG A 445 -7.18 -27.27 18.82
CA ARG A 445 -6.33 -26.83 17.71
C ARG A 445 -5.16 -26.01 18.24
N CYS A 446 -4.09 -25.97 17.48
CA CYS A 446 -2.97 -25.06 17.71
C CYS A 446 -3.32 -23.67 17.23
N VAL A 447 -3.18 -22.67 18.09
CA VAL A 447 -3.25 -21.26 17.69
C VAL A 447 -2.16 -20.53 18.47
N ARG A 448 -1.25 -19.87 17.76
CA ARG A 448 -0.09 -19.16 18.33
C ARG A 448 0.76 -20.07 19.23
N GLY A 449 1.04 -21.29 18.76
CA GLY A 449 1.87 -22.27 19.48
C GLY A 449 1.24 -22.84 20.75
N THR A 450 -0.05 -22.60 21.02
CA THR A 450 -0.75 -23.15 22.18
C THR A 450 -1.88 -24.08 21.75
N CYS A 451 -1.95 -25.28 22.34
CA CYS A 451 -3.04 -26.22 22.11
C CYS A 451 -4.28 -25.88 22.95
N GLY A 452 -5.38 -25.46 22.32
CA GLY A 452 -6.57 -24.99 23.01
C GLY A 452 -7.88 -25.23 22.25
N TYR A 453 -9.01 -24.90 22.88
CA TYR A 453 -10.31 -25.00 22.23
C TYR A 453 -10.51 -23.82 21.28
N TYR A 454 -10.23 -24.05 20.00
CA TYR A 454 -10.41 -23.07 18.93
C TYR A 454 -11.24 -23.69 17.80
N ASP A 455 -12.08 -22.89 17.15
CA ASP A 455 -12.70 -23.30 15.90
C ASP A 455 -11.67 -23.30 14.74
N GLU A 456 -12.12 -23.61 13.53
CA GLU A 456 -11.23 -23.71 12.37
C GLU A 456 -10.72 -22.35 11.93
N TYR A 457 -11.25 -21.28 12.51
CA TYR A 457 -10.97 -19.90 12.20
C TYR A 457 -10.08 -19.25 13.27
N GLY A 458 -9.71 -19.99 14.32
CA GLY A 458 -8.87 -19.51 15.42
C GLY A 458 -9.61 -18.77 16.52
N ALA A 459 -10.94 -18.77 16.52
CA ALA A 459 -11.73 -18.16 17.58
C ALA A 459 -11.83 -19.13 18.78
N PRO A 460 -11.67 -18.63 20.03
CA PRO A 460 -11.86 -19.46 21.21
C PRO A 460 -13.27 -20.04 21.25
N THR A 461 -13.36 -21.35 21.44
CA THR A 461 -14.63 -22.06 21.61
C THR A 461 -14.77 -22.55 23.04
N THR A 462 -15.99 -22.52 23.57
CA THR A 462 -16.27 -23.16 24.86
C THR A 462 -16.20 -24.67 24.70
N PRO A 463 -15.66 -25.41 25.69
CA PRO A 463 -15.72 -26.86 25.69
C PRO A 463 -17.18 -27.28 25.55
N LYS A 464 -17.52 -28.05 24.51
CA LYS A 464 -18.83 -28.69 24.46
C LYS A 464 -18.91 -29.63 25.68
N GLN A 465 -19.71 -29.26 26.68
CA GLN A 465 -20.11 -30.20 27.72
C GLN A 465 -20.72 -31.42 27.02
N GLY A 466 -20.24 -32.59 27.42
CA GLY A 466 -20.28 -33.80 26.61
C GLY A 466 -21.65 -34.26 26.15
N ALA A 467 -21.60 -35.09 25.10
CA ALA A 467 -22.46 -36.24 24.94
C ALA A 467 -21.56 -37.48 24.99
#